data_AF-A0A6L6JAF4-F1
#
_entry.id   AF-A0A6L6JAF4-F1
#
_cell.length_a   1.000
_cell.length_b   1.000
_cell.length_c   1.000
_cell.angle_alpha   90.00
_cell.angle_beta   90.00
_cell.angle_gamma   90.00
#
_symmetry.space_group_name_H-M   'P 1'
#
loop_
_entity.id
_entity.type
_entity.pdbx_description
1 polymer ?
#
loop_
_entity_poly.entity_id
_entity_poly.type
_entity_poly.pdbx_seq_one_letter_code
_entity_poly.pdbx_strand_id
1 'polypeptide(L)'
;MSGISCIGSCLHQLHRASSRLEPGLHGQRVHRGEKGGEVTGPSPTDRGRLGTKRHIVTDRCGIPLTVRLSGANVHDSRMIEPLLDAIPRIRGKRGRPRHRPGRLHADKGYGYPRCRRACTIHGIKHRIARKGVESSAHLGMHRWVVERTFSWLSKFRRLAVRYERRADIHLAFTISACAIICFRALTT
;
A
#
# COMPACT_ATOMS: atom_id res chain seq x y z
N MET A 1 23.87 -6.37 1.98
CA MET A 1 22.70 -5.50 1.75
C MET A 1 22.05 -5.14 3.09
N SER A 2 22.33 -3.94 3.58
CA SER A 2 21.61 -3.29 4.68
C SER A 2 20.26 -2.77 4.16
N GLY A 3 19.34 -3.69 3.89
CA GLY A 3 18.05 -3.40 3.25
C GLY A 3 17.27 -2.34 4.01
N ILE A 4 17.22 -1.13 3.44
CA ILE A 4 16.31 -0.08 3.86
C ILE A 4 15.00 -0.31 3.10
N SER A 5 13.92 -0.37 3.86
CA SER A 5 12.56 -0.44 3.34
C SER A 5 11.78 0.82 3.74
N CYS A 6 10.75 1.13 2.98
CA CYS A 6 9.81 2.22 3.26
C CYS A 6 8.38 1.67 3.29
N ILE A 7 7.57 2.12 4.24
CA ILE A 7 6.13 1.80 4.34
C ILE A 7 5.30 3.04 4.08
N GLY A 8 4.22 2.88 3.31
CA GLY A 8 3.22 3.92 3.10
C GLY A 8 1.88 3.34 2.69
N SER A 9 0.86 4.19 2.72
CA SER A 9 -0.52 3.86 2.43
C SER A 9 -1.12 4.86 1.44
N CYS A 10 -1.86 4.38 0.45
CA CYS A 10 -2.57 5.22 -0.52
C CYS A 10 -4.06 4.88 -0.56
N LEU A 11 -4.90 5.87 -0.30
CA LEU A 11 -6.35 5.76 -0.36
C LEU A 11 -6.82 5.72 -1.82
N HIS A 12 -7.55 4.66 -2.19
CA HIS A 12 -8.28 4.57 -3.44
C HIS A 12 -9.78 4.63 -3.16
N GLN A 13 -10.44 5.59 -3.79
CA GLN A 13 -11.88 5.80 -3.65
C GLN A 13 -12.66 4.85 -4.57
N LEU A 14 -13.88 4.46 -4.17
CA LEU A 14 -14.86 3.93 -5.10
C LEU A 14 -15.44 5.09 -5.91
N HIS A 15 -15.50 4.95 -7.24
CA HIS A 15 -16.04 6.02 -8.09
C HIS A 15 -17.53 6.24 -7.82
N ARG A 16 -17.93 7.48 -7.52
CA ARG A 16 -19.29 7.92 -7.85
C ARG A 16 -19.30 8.23 -9.35
N ALA A 17 -19.75 7.31 -10.19
CA ALA A 17 -20.15 7.67 -11.55
C ALA A 17 -21.27 8.73 -11.46
N SER A 18 -21.03 9.91 -12.06
CA SER A 18 -22.04 10.97 -12.20
C SER A 18 -23.23 10.46 -13.03
N SER A 19 -24.39 11.08 -12.89
CA SER A 19 -25.70 10.55 -13.29
C SER A 19 -26.00 10.50 -14.80
N ARG A 20 -25.08 10.88 -15.69
CA ARG A 20 -25.31 10.80 -17.14
C ARG A 20 -25.24 9.37 -17.66
N LEU A 21 -26.02 9.08 -18.70
CA LEU A 21 -26.15 7.79 -19.35
C LEU A 21 -25.22 7.80 -20.58
N GLU A 22 -24.26 6.89 -20.62
CA GLU A 22 -23.51 6.55 -21.82
C GLU A 22 -23.78 5.06 -22.13
N PRO A 23 -24.02 4.65 -23.39
CA PRO A 23 -24.31 3.27 -23.74
C PRO A 23 -23.21 2.31 -23.29
N GLY A 24 -23.60 1.20 -22.66
CA GLY A 24 -22.67 0.27 -22.04
C GLY A 24 -21.84 -0.52 -23.05
N LEU A 25 -20.52 -0.31 -23.07
CA LEU A 25 -19.58 -1.24 -23.66
C LEU A 25 -19.79 -2.64 -23.06
N HIS A 26 -20.10 -3.61 -23.92
CA HIS A 26 -20.44 -4.96 -23.51
C HIS A 26 -19.23 -5.64 -22.87
N GLY A 27 -19.38 -6.13 -21.62
CA GLY A 27 -18.35 -6.95 -20.99
C GLY A 27 -18.27 -6.95 -19.45
N GLN A 28 -18.97 -6.07 -18.72
CA GLN A 28 -18.84 -6.00 -17.24
C GLN A 28 -20.18 -5.92 -16.50
N ARG A 29 -20.56 -7.04 -15.86
CA ARG A 29 -21.78 -7.22 -15.05
C ARG A 29 -21.67 -6.56 -13.66
N VAL A 30 -21.76 -5.24 -13.54
CA VAL A 30 -21.98 -4.59 -12.23
C VAL A 30 -22.99 -3.44 -12.38
N HIS A 31 -24.17 -3.59 -11.79
CA HIS A 31 -25.24 -2.58 -11.87
C HIS A 31 -25.00 -1.37 -10.94
N ARG A 32 -25.60 -0.24 -11.35
CA ARG A 32 -25.44 1.09 -10.77
C ARG A 32 -26.33 1.28 -9.53
N GLY A 33 -25.88 0.85 -8.35
CA GLY A 33 -26.59 1.10 -7.09
C GLY A 33 -25.86 0.60 -5.84
N GLU A 34 -25.28 -0.59 -5.92
CA GLU A 34 -24.75 -1.31 -4.77
C GLU A 34 -23.30 -0.91 -4.42
N LYS A 35 -23.10 0.29 -3.86
CA LYS A 35 -21.76 0.76 -3.47
C LYS A 35 -21.33 0.18 -2.12
N GLY A 36 -20.39 -0.75 -2.16
CA GLY A 36 -19.83 -1.43 -0.99
C GLY A 36 -19.06 -2.68 -1.41
N GLY A 37 -18.43 -3.34 -0.44
CA GLY A 37 -17.67 -4.56 -0.66
C GLY A 37 -16.69 -4.82 0.48
N GLU A 38 -16.07 -6.01 0.48
CA GLU A 38 -15.07 -6.35 1.47
C GLU A 38 -13.90 -5.35 1.45
N VAL A 39 -13.37 -5.07 2.64
CA VAL A 39 -12.21 -4.20 2.84
C VAL A 39 -12.47 -2.77 2.28
N THR A 40 -13.73 -2.32 2.31
CA THR A 40 -14.14 -0.93 2.07
C THR A 40 -14.58 -0.28 3.39
N GLY A 41 -14.51 1.04 3.46
CA GLY A 41 -15.04 1.81 4.59
C GLY A 41 -15.13 3.30 4.26
N PRO A 42 -15.87 4.10 5.05
CA PRO A 42 -16.01 5.53 4.81
C PRO A 42 -14.68 6.25 5.07
N SER A 43 -14.28 7.14 4.15
CA SER A 43 -13.10 7.97 4.33
C SER A 43 -13.37 9.09 5.34
N PRO A 44 -12.61 9.20 6.45
CA PRO A 44 -12.81 10.26 7.44
C PRO A 44 -12.42 11.65 6.90
N THR A 45 -11.61 11.73 5.85
CA THR A 45 -11.14 13.00 5.26
C THR A 45 -11.88 13.41 3.99
N ASP A 46 -12.69 12.53 3.39
CA ASP A 46 -13.42 12.80 2.15
C ASP A 46 -14.91 12.52 2.31
N ARG A 47 -15.57 13.29 3.20
CA ARG A 47 -17.03 13.34 3.37
C ARG A 47 -17.70 11.95 3.48
N GLY A 48 -17.03 10.98 4.10
CA GLY A 48 -17.53 9.61 4.25
C GLY A 48 -17.56 8.77 2.96
N ARG A 49 -16.93 9.21 1.85
CA ARG A 49 -16.86 8.40 0.62
C ARG A 49 -16.24 7.04 0.89
N LEU A 50 -16.92 5.98 0.44
CA LEU A 50 -16.41 4.62 0.59
C LEU A 50 -15.14 4.42 -0.24
N GLY A 51 -14.13 3.83 0.37
CA GLY A 51 -12.85 3.55 -0.28
C GLY A 51 -12.01 2.51 0.47
N THR A 52 -10.83 2.26 -0.08
CA THR A 52 -9.89 1.23 0.34
C THR A 52 -8.48 1.77 0.26
N LYS A 53 -7.70 1.55 1.30
CA LYS A 53 -6.27 1.89 1.32
C LYS A 53 -5.46 0.70 0.87
N ARG A 54 -4.50 0.92 -0.03
CA ARG A 54 -3.39 0.01 -0.30
C ARG A 54 -2.24 0.36 0.64
N HIS A 55 -1.77 -0.61 1.42
CA HIS A 55 -0.59 -0.51 2.29
C HIS A 55 0.52 -1.29 1.64
N ILE A 56 1.70 -0.68 1.46
CA ILE A 56 2.80 -1.29 0.71
C ILE A 56 4.12 -1.10 1.45
N VAL A 57 4.96 -2.14 1.44
CA VAL A 57 6.38 -2.01 1.79
C VAL A 57 7.17 -2.08 0.50
N THR A 58 8.05 -1.11 0.29
CA THR A 58 9.02 -1.13 -0.81
C THR A 58 10.44 -1.26 -0.26
N ASP A 59 11.37 -1.66 -1.12
CA ASP A 59 12.80 -1.39 -0.89
C ASP A 59 13.14 0.10 -1.13
N ARG A 60 14.43 0.43 -1.25
CA ARG A 60 14.91 1.80 -1.55
C ARG A 60 14.70 2.22 -3.01
N CYS A 61 14.61 1.27 -3.95
CA CYS A 61 14.43 1.53 -5.37
C CYS A 61 12.95 1.72 -5.75
N GLY A 62 12.02 1.29 -4.88
CA GLY A 62 10.57 1.32 -5.12
C GLY A 62 10.02 -0.05 -5.52
N ILE A 63 10.83 -1.11 -5.44
CA ILE A 63 10.40 -2.49 -5.71
C ILE A 63 9.48 -2.93 -4.56
N PRO A 64 8.23 -3.32 -4.86
CA PRO A 64 7.27 -3.73 -3.83
C PRO A 64 7.63 -5.09 -3.25
N LEU A 65 7.79 -5.16 -1.92
CA LEU A 65 8.06 -6.38 -1.17
C LEU A 65 6.77 -7.09 -0.75
N THR A 66 5.75 -6.32 -0.37
CA THR A 66 4.44 -6.86 0.05
C THR A 66 3.37 -5.77 0.01
N VAL A 67 2.12 -6.17 -0.17
CA VAL A 67 0.95 -5.28 -0.25
C VAL A 67 -0.25 -5.87 0.49
N ARG A 68 -0.98 -5.02 1.21
CA ARG A 68 -2.24 -5.35 1.90
C ARG A 68 -3.31 -4.30 1.63
N LEU A 69 -4.57 -4.66 1.80
CA LEU A 69 -5.72 -3.75 1.69
C LEU A 69 -6.33 -3.48 3.07
N SER A 70 -6.89 -2.29 3.27
CA SER A 70 -7.79 -1.98 4.41
C SER A 70 -8.95 -1.09 3.96
N GLY A 71 -10.05 -1.01 4.71
CA GLY A 71 -11.05 0.05 4.53
C GLY A 71 -10.44 1.44 4.73
N ALA A 72 -11.04 2.48 4.13
CA ALA A 72 -10.55 3.86 4.25
C ALA A 72 -10.57 4.41 5.69
N ASN A 73 -11.53 3.95 6.49
CA ASN A 73 -11.67 4.23 7.93
C ASN A 73 -10.55 3.61 8.79
N VAL A 74 -9.87 2.56 8.30
CA VAL A 74 -8.80 1.92 9.07
C VAL A 74 -7.58 2.83 9.12
N HIS A 75 -7.08 3.09 10.33
CA HIS A 75 -5.85 3.84 10.51
C HIS A 75 -4.64 2.96 10.13
N ASP A 76 -3.75 3.50 9.31
CA ASP A 76 -2.57 2.86 8.71
C ASP A 76 -1.64 2.24 9.77
N SER A 77 -1.58 2.85 10.95
CA SER A 77 -0.87 2.34 12.14
C SER A 77 -1.41 1.01 12.72
N ARG A 78 -2.57 0.51 12.26
CA ARG A 78 -3.07 -0.85 12.52
C ARG A 78 -2.53 -1.88 11.51
N MET A 79 -2.14 -1.43 10.31
CA MET A 79 -1.76 -2.31 9.20
C MET A 79 -0.26 -2.62 9.16
N ILE A 80 0.57 -1.97 9.97
CA ILE A 80 2.03 -2.20 9.97
C ILE A 80 2.40 -3.65 10.33
N GLU A 81 1.78 -4.23 11.34
CA GLU A 81 2.04 -5.59 11.82
C GLU A 81 1.65 -6.66 10.77
N PRO A 82 0.39 -6.75 10.28
CA PRO A 82 0.01 -7.71 9.24
C PRO A 82 0.67 -7.47 7.88
N LEU A 83 1.34 -6.33 7.69
CA LEU A 83 2.17 -6.04 6.52
C LEU A 83 3.63 -6.50 6.73
N LEU A 84 4.20 -6.34 7.93
CA LEU A 84 5.55 -6.84 8.26
C LEU A 84 5.59 -8.37 8.35
N ASP A 85 4.52 -9.02 8.80
CA ASP A 85 4.36 -10.48 8.73
C ASP A 85 4.20 -11.00 7.31
N ALA A 86 3.62 -10.18 6.42
CA ALA A 86 3.43 -10.52 5.01
C ALA A 86 4.67 -10.27 4.14
N ILE A 87 5.83 -9.93 4.72
CA ILE A 87 7.09 -9.80 3.96
C ILE A 87 7.57 -11.22 3.59
N PRO A 88 7.68 -11.54 2.28
CA PRO A 88 8.12 -12.86 1.84
C PRO A 88 9.59 -13.10 2.20
N ARG A 89 9.95 -14.36 2.43
CA ARG A 89 11.35 -14.77 2.67
C ARG A 89 12.15 -14.49 1.40
N ILE A 90 13.02 -13.48 1.43
CA ILE A 90 13.86 -13.09 0.28
C ILE A 90 14.85 -14.21 -0.04
N ARG A 91 14.49 -15.09 -0.98
CA ARG A 91 15.39 -16.08 -1.59
C ARG A 91 16.34 -15.35 -2.55
N GLY A 92 17.64 -15.68 -2.53
CA GLY A 92 18.60 -15.03 -3.44
C GLY A 92 20.09 -15.09 -3.08
N LYS A 93 20.47 -15.59 -1.90
CA LYS A 93 21.89 -15.89 -1.59
C LYS A 93 22.01 -17.25 -0.91
N ARG A 94 22.96 -18.07 -1.39
CA ARG A 94 23.36 -19.36 -0.78
C ARG A 94 23.86 -19.07 0.65
N GLY A 95 23.31 -19.76 1.66
CA GLY A 95 23.57 -19.47 3.09
C GLY A 95 22.28 -19.19 3.88
N ARG A 96 22.33 -18.26 4.85
CA ARG A 96 21.19 -17.84 5.69
C ARG A 96 20.53 -16.56 5.13
N PRO A 97 19.59 -16.64 4.18
CA PRO A 97 18.95 -15.46 3.59
C PRO A 97 18.23 -14.62 4.65
N ARG A 98 18.38 -13.29 4.58
CA ARG A 98 17.72 -12.37 5.50
C ARG A 98 16.21 -12.36 5.23
N HIS A 99 15.41 -12.70 6.23
CA HIS A 99 13.95 -12.74 6.10
C HIS A 99 13.28 -11.37 6.19
N ARG A 100 13.97 -10.35 6.71
CA ARG A 100 13.39 -9.02 7.01
C ARG A 100 14.36 -7.88 6.68
N PRO A 101 13.87 -6.67 6.37
CA PRO A 101 14.70 -5.50 6.12
C PRO A 101 15.48 -5.10 7.37
N GLY A 102 16.68 -4.56 7.20
CA GLY A 102 17.51 -4.10 8.33
C GLY A 102 17.04 -2.77 8.93
N ARG A 103 16.30 -1.97 8.14
CA ARG A 103 15.68 -0.71 8.60
C ARG A 103 14.35 -0.45 7.87
N LEU A 104 13.37 0.07 8.58
CA LEU A 104 12.08 0.52 8.04
C LEU A 104 11.90 2.03 8.25
N HIS A 105 11.62 2.78 7.19
CA HIS A 105 11.17 4.18 7.25
C HIS A 105 9.65 4.23 7.17
N ALA A 106 9.02 4.97 8.08
CA ALA A 106 7.58 5.12 8.12
C ALA A 106 7.20 6.58 8.40
N ASP A 107 6.09 7.02 7.80
CA ASP A 107 5.55 8.37 8.00
C ASP A 107 5.05 8.62 9.44
N LYS A 108 4.83 9.90 9.79
CA LYS A 108 4.28 10.36 11.08
C LYS A 108 2.98 9.65 11.48
N GLY A 109 2.19 9.16 10.52
CA GLY A 109 1.00 8.34 10.73
C GLY A 109 1.27 7.03 11.49
N TYR A 110 2.49 6.50 11.43
CA TYR A 110 2.92 5.29 12.13
C TYR A 110 3.57 5.56 13.50
N GLY A 111 3.57 6.81 14.00
CA GLY A 111 4.29 7.23 15.22
C GLY A 111 3.89 6.55 16.54
N TYR A 112 2.91 5.64 16.54
CA TYR A 112 2.35 5.00 17.73
C TYR A 112 3.29 3.94 18.35
N PRO A 113 3.26 3.74 19.68
CA PRO A 113 4.08 2.73 20.36
C PRO A 113 3.94 1.30 19.80
N ARG A 114 2.73 0.89 19.40
CA ARG A 114 2.49 -0.42 18.75
C ARG A 114 3.31 -0.63 17.48
N CYS A 115 3.45 0.41 16.65
CA CYS A 115 4.19 0.33 15.39
C CYS A 115 5.70 0.18 15.65
N ARG A 116 6.19 0.84 16.69
CA ARG A 116 7.57 0.69 17.17
C ARG A 116 7.80 -0.72 17.72
N ARG A 117 6.89 -1.21 18.57
CA ARG A 117 6.92 -2.56 19.16
C ARG A 117 6.91 -3.66 18.10
N ALA A 118 6.04 -3.57 17.09
CA ALA A 118 6.01 -4.50 15.96
C ALA A 118 7.38 -4.56 15.25
N CYS A 119 7.97 -3.41 14.89
CA CYS A 119 9.31 -3.38 14.30
C CYS A 119 10.37 -4.06 15.19
N THR A 120 10.34 -3.81 16.50
CA THR A 120 11.27 -4.44 17.47
C THR A 120 11.09 -5.96 17.54
N ILE A 121 9.85 -6.45 17.68
CA ILE A 121 9.51 -7.90 17.66
C ILE A 121 10.01 -8.55 16.36
N HIS A 122 9.90 -7.83 15.24
CA HIS A 122 10.35 -8.33 13.95
C HIS A 122 11.88 -8.22 13.73
N GLY A 123 12.64 -7.61 14.66
CA GLY A 123 14.09 -7.40 14.54
C GLY A 123 14.50 -6.28 13.58
N ILE A 124 13.60 -5.34 13.28
CA ILE A 124 13.75 -4.30 12.27
C ILE A 124 14.03 -2.95 12.95
N LYS A 125 15.14 -2.29 12.61
CA LYS A 125 15.41 -0.94 13.13
C LYS A 125 14.43 0.07 12.51
N HIS A 126 13.63 0.75 13.34
CA HIS A 126 12.62 1.68 12.83
C HIS A 126 13.16 3.12 12.74
N ARG A 127 12.81 3.85 11.67
CA ARG A 127 12.89 5.31 11.58
C ARG A 127 11.49 5.84 11.30
N ILE A 128 10.72 5.96 12.39
CA ILE A 128 9.36 6.49 12.38
C ILE A 128 9.38 7.88 12.96
N ALA A 129 8.86 8.84 12.20
CA ALA A 129 8.92 10.24 12.56
C ALA A 129 8.16 10.55 13.85
N ARG A 130 8.68 11.52 14.62
CA ARG A 130 7.97 12.06 15.80
C ARG A 130 7.02 13.18 15.35
N LYS A 131 5.74 13.07 15.70
CA LYS A 131 4.77 14.18 15.56
C LYS A 131 5.25 15.37 16.41
N GLY A 132 5.14 16.58 15.88
CA GLY A 132 5.53 17.82 16.58
C GLY A 132 7.03 18.14 16.65
N VAL A 133 7.94 17.20 16.35
CA VAL A 133 9.40 17.41 16.57
C VAL A 133 10.21 17.49 15.27
N GLU A 134 9.92 16.65 14.27
CA GLU A 134 10.72 16.60 13.04
C GLU A 134 10.05 17.36 11.89
N SER A 135 10.82 18.16 11.15
CA SER A 135 10.34 18.85 9.94
C SER A 135 9.97 17.85 8.83
N SER A 136 9.07 18.26 7.93
CA SER A 136 8.64 17.43 6.79
C SER A 136 9.74 17.21 5.75
N ALA A 137 10.71 18.12 5.66
CA ALA A 137 11.76 18.11 4.62
C ALA A 137 12.60 16.82 4.62
N HIS A 138 13.15 16.42 5.77
CA HIS A 138 14.01 15.22 5.88
C HIS A 138 13.24 13.89 5.70
N LEU A 139 11.89 13.92 5.73
CA LEU A 139 11.05 12.74 5.49
C LEU A 139 10.77 12.52 3.99
N GLY A 140 10.73 13.59 3.20
CA GLY A 140 10.48 13.53 1.75
C GLY A 140 11.42 12.57 1.01
N MET A 141 12.70 12.59 1.37
CA MET A 141 13.77 11.75 0.80
C MET A 141 13.47 10.25 0.74
N HIS A 142 12.80 9.71 1.75
CA HIS A 142 12.42 8.28 1.79
C HIS A 142 10.94 8.05 1.45
N ARG A 143 10.11 9.09 1.61
CA ARG A 143 8.69 9.08 1.28
C ARG A 143 8.44 9.05 -0.23
N TRP A 144 9.27 9.73 -1.05
CA TRP A 144 9.14 9.69 -2.52
C TRP A 144 9.10 8.26 -3.03
N VAL A 145 9.85 7.34 -2.41
CA VAL A 145 10.05 5.97 -2.93
C VAL A 145 8.72 5.24 -2.98
N VAL A 146 7.92 5.36 -1.92
CA VAL A 146 6.60 4.74 -1.85
C VAL A 146 5.58 5.49 -2.70
N GLU A 147 5.64 6.83 -2.73
CA GLU A 147 4.76 7.65 -3.58
C GLU A 147 5.00 7.40 -5.08
N ARG A 148 6.24 7.16 -5.49
CA ARG A 148 6.63 6.72 -6.84
C ARG A 148 6.04 5.35 -7.16
N THR A 149 6.14 4.37 -6.26
CA THR A 149 5.51 3.04 -6.48
C THR A 149 3.99 3.15 -6.57
N PHE A 150 3.35 4.02 -5.77
CA PHE A 150 1.92 4.31 -5.94
C PHE A 150 1.59 5.00 -7.27
N SER A 151 2.45 5.90 -7.77
CA SER A 151 2.33 6.49 -9.10
C SER A 151 2.47 5.45 -10.23
N TRP A 152 3.33 4.45 -10.06
CA TRP A 152 3.39 3.31 -10.99
C TRP A 152 2.13 2.45 -10.93
N LEU A 153 1.57 2.20 -9.73
CA LEU A 153 0.31 1.48 -9.57
C LEU A 153 -0.89 2.23 -10.15
N SER A 154 -0.93 3.57 -10.09
CA SER A 154 -2.01 4.36 -10.68
C SER A 154 -1.96 4.44 -12.22
N LYS A 155 -0.82 4.15 -12.85
CA LYS A 155 -0.73 4.01 -14.33
C LYS A 155 -1.52 2.79 -14.86
N PHE A 156 -1.80 1.79 -14.02
CA PHE A 156 -2.71 0.71 -14.39
C PHE A 156 -4.16 1.21 -14.25
N ARG A 157 -4.84 1.48 -15.37
CA ARG A 157 -6.22 2.04 -15.41
C ARG A 157 -7.21 1.34 -14.46
N ARG A 158 -7.08 0.01 -14.32
CA ARG A 158 -7.93 -0.83 -13.46
C ARG A 158 -7.64 -0.69 -11.95
N LEU A 159 -6.47 -0.17 -11.58
CA LEU A 159 -6.08 0.11 -10.19
C LEU A 159 -6.22 1.57 -9.81
N ALA A 160 -6.21 2.51 -10.77
CA ALA A 160 -6.42 3.95 -10.53
C ALA A 160 -7.77 4.24 -9.84
N VAL A 161 -8.79 3.46 -10.17
CA VAL A 161 -10.14 3.52 -9.59
C VAL A 161 -10.49 2.11 -9.12
N ARG A 162 -11.05 1.94 -7.91
CA ARG A 162 -11.54 0.62 -7.46
C ARG A 162 -12.89 0.35 -8.11
N TYR A 163 -12.94 -0.62 -9.03
CA TYR A 163 -14.17 -1.14 -9.65
C TYR A 163 -14.63 -2.44 -8.98
N GLU A 164 -13.68 -3.26 -8.50
CA GLU A 164 -13.92 -4.57 -7.92
C GLU A 164 -14.56 -4.51 -6.52
N ARG A 165 -15.74 -5.11 -6.34
CA ARG A 165 -16.40 -5.19 -5.02
C ARG A 165 -15.77 -6.22 -4.10
N ARG A 166 -15.33 -7.38 -4.61
CA ARG A 166 -14.61 -8.39 -3.81
C ARG A 166 -13.17 -7.93 -3.55
N ALA A 167 -12.67 -8.16 -2.33
CA ALA A 167 -11.33 -7.71 -1.93
C ALA A 167 -10.22 -8.59 -2.51
N ASP A 168 -10.48 -9.88 -2.68
CA ASP A 168 -9.56 -10.86 -3.26
C ASP A 168 -9.19 -10.53 -4.71
N ILE A 169 -10.17 -10.22 -5.57
CA ILE A 169 -9.95 -9.82 -6.97
C ILE A 169 -9.17 -8.50 -7.02
N HIS A 170 -9.51 -7.52 -6.17
CA HIS A 170 -8.80 -6.25 -6.13
C HIS A 170 -7.33 -6.41 -5.65
N LEU A 171 -7.11 -7.30 -4.67
CA LEU A 171 -5.78 -7.67 -4.20
C LEU A 171 -5.00 -8.40 -5.28
N ALA A 172 -5.62 -9.35 -6.01
CA ALA A 172 -5.00 -10.07 -7.11
C ALA A 172 -4.50 -9.11 -8.20
N PHE A 173 -5.34 -8.18 -8.70
CA PHE A 173 -4.86 -7.17 -9.66
C PHE A 173 -3.76 -6.27 -9.09
N THR A 174 -3.82 -5.93 -7.80
CA THR A 174 -2.78 -5.14 -7.14
C THR A 174 -1.45 -5.91 -7.09
N ILE A 175 -1.48 -7.22 -6.78
CA ILE A 175 -0.32 -8.11 -6.78
C ILE A 175 0.23 -8.29 -8.20
N SER A 176 -0.61 -8.50 -9.22
CA SER A 176 -0.18 -8.62 -10.61
C SER A 176 0.54 -7.35 -11.10
N ALA A 177 0.05 -6.16 -10.73
CA ALA A 177 0.74 -4.90 -11.05
C ALA A 177 2.08 -4.76 -10.30
N CYS A 178 2.14 -5.18 -9.02
CA CYS A 178 3.40 -5.26 -8.28
C CYS A 178 4.40 -6.24 -8.95
N ALA A 179 3.93 -7.39 -9.44
CA ALA A 179 4.76 -8.37 -10.15
C ALA A 179 5.32 -7.80 -11.47
N ILE A 180 4.51 -7.04 -12.23
CA ILE A 180 4.98 -6.33 -13.45
C ILE A 180 6.03 -5.27 -13.11
N ILE A 181 5.88 -4.54 -11.99
CA ILE A 181 6.89 -3.58 -11.51
C ILE A 181 8.19 -4.32 -11.15
N CYS A 182 8.12 -5.43 -10.41
CA CYS A 182 9.28 -6.25 -10.07
C CYS A 182 9.97 -6.82 -11.32
N PHE A 183 9.21 -7.34 -12.29
CA PHE A 183 9.74 -7.89 -13.53
C PHE A 183 10.53 -6.83 -14.33
N ARG A 184 9.96 -5.64 -14.51
CA ARG A 184 10.64 -4.52 -15.20
C ARG A 184 11.93 -4.09 -14.48
N ALA A 185 11.96 -4.16 -13.16
CA ALA A 185 13.15 -3.87 -12.35
C ALA A 185 14.22 -4.98 -12.38
N LEU A 186 13.93 -6.16 -12.95
CA LEU A 186 14.91 -7.23 -13.19
C LEU A 186 15.46 -7.20 -14.63
N THR A 187 14.72 -6.61 -15.57
CA THR A 187 15.12 -6.44 -16.97
C THR A 187 15.87 -5.12 -17.23
N THR A 188 16.23 -4.38 -16.18
CA THR A 188 16.95 -3.10 -16.22
C THR A 188 18.24 -3.22 -15.40
#